data_AF-A0A151Y4Z9-F1
#
_entry.id   AF-A0A151Y4Z9-F1
#
_cell.length_a   1.000
_cell.length_b   1.000
_cell.length_c   1.000
_cell.angle_alpha   90.00
_cell.angle_beta   90.00
_cell.angle_gamma   90.00
#
_symmetry.space_group_name_H-M   'P 1'
#
loop_
_entity.id
_entity.type
_entity.pdbx_description
1 polymer ?
#
loop_
_entity_poly.entity_id
_entity_poly.type
_entity_poly.pdbx_seq_one_letter_code
_entity_poly.pdbx_strand_id
1 'polypeptide(L)'
;MQTPTLQFPTGTALLREMANHFGLKNYTGLAKQVDEYTDNIHYPHYFEESFIKALFTTKYFSAKTQSKMIHAFKQAMQEFYSFQLLFSLNGDAHQKTTDDFLNLMISVKFVPILKHHLVSLGYVSKKQKTHFLRELLKQNFNAKKLDKELQDRFRVWGNLDELPDPQNLQLIVKDHIHFTKQIDTLSALLTARALDSLYKNGVTEKEISDQEFAPFIQQHLNTENESAYIHLSLNEFIFSSLLQIPKDNIILEEYKGNAEGTLALLNKRIQGLSDQLRFSLTNIDLFMDSINQNLEFESLRFSGHWAKARYCLFTGKLDDAIQNYLECVECCMRYDGRNLEQVLTEAFTACSLLQTPKNDILRKFANIAIRYHLRLSKVDLDFDNLPQKFKLENVFETWELIAFRASTYEVFDEELFLMEECDFLKNIPKQKFLMLKDNIRIDLTRPNKVIKVDSQNTVKMPQLLHAIQVRDVKAVKALLDAGADVNQMSINNNSALTMCLNDNILELTAEQRQILSMLLEHT
;
A
#
# COMPACT_ATOMS: atom_id res chain seq x y z
N MET A 1 25.32 17.88 10.66
CA MET A 1 25.18 16.43 10.45
C MET A 1 23.70 16.15 10.43
N GLN A 2 23.14 15.72 9.30
CA GLN A 2 21.72 15.33 9.25
C GLN A 2 21.56 14.08 10.10
N THR A 3 20.78 14.17 11.17
CA THR A 3 20.37 13.01 11.96
C THR A 3 19.65 12.06 11.00
N PRO A 4 20.07 10.78 10.85
CA PRO A 4 19.33 9.84 10.02
C PRO A 4 17.95 9.66 10.66
N THR A 5 16.91 10.15 9.99
CA THR A 5 15.53 9.97 10.46
C THR A 5 15.14 8.52 10.24
N LEU A 6 14.70 7.86 11.31
CA LEU A 6 14.09 6.54 11.24
C LEU A 6 12.83 6.66 10.38
N GLN A 7 12.82 5.98 9.24
CA GLN A 7 11.69 5.94 8.31
C GLN A 7 11.50 4.51 7.79
N PHE A 8 10.29 4.19 7.36
CA PHE A 8 10.04 2.92 6.69
C PHE A 8 10.91 2.82 5.43
N PRO A 9 11.65 1.71 5.24
CA PRO A 9 12.37 1.50 3.99
C PRO A 9 11.38 1.27 2.85
N THR A 10 11.80 1.53 1.62
CA THR A 10 11.04 1.09 0.44
C THR A 10 11.22 -0.42 0.25
N GLY A 11 10.25 -1.08 -0.38
CA GLY A 11 10.41 -2.49 -0.74
C GLY A 11 11.61 -2.74 -1.66
N THR A 12 11.93 -1.77 -2.54
CA THR A 12 13.14 -1.82 -3.36
C THR A 12 14.42 -1.81 -2.54
N ALA A 13 14.50 -1.02 -1.45
CA ALA A 13 15.66 -1.05 -0.55
C ALA A 13 15.85 -2.44 0.09
N LEU A 14 14.77 -3.04 0.56
CA LEU A 14 14.78 -4.39 1.14
C LEU A 14 15.25 -5.45 0.14
N LEU A 15 14.71 -5.40 -1.07
CA LEU A 15 15.08 -6.34 -2.14
C LEU A 15 16.52 -6.12 -2.65
N ARG A 16 16.98 -4.87 -2.71
CA ARG A 16 18.37 -4.52 -3.04
C ARG A 16 19.34 -5.13 -2.03
N GLU A 17 19.03 -5.06 -0.74
CA GLU A 17 19.87 -5.64 0.29
C GLU A 17 19.89 -7.17 0.20
N MET A 18 18.74 -7.79 -0.06
CA MET A 18 18.71 -9.23 -0.36
C MET A 18 19.59 -9.59 -1.56
N ALA A 19 19.56 -8.80 -2.65
CA ALA A 19 20.41 -9.03 -3.81
C ALA A 19 21.92 -8.88 -3.51
N ASN A 20 22.31 -7.99 -2.58
CA ASN A 20 23.68 -7.88 -2.07
C ASN A 20 24.11 -9.18 -1.38
N HIS A 21 23.26 -9.73 -0.51
CA HIS A 21 23.53 -10.99 0.18
C HIS A 21 23.62 -12.19 -0.77
N PHE A 22 22.89 -12.20 -1.88
CA PHE A 22 23.10 -13.19 -2.95
C PHE A 22 24.38 -12.94 -3.77
N GLY A 23 24.95 -11.73 -3.71
CA GLY A 23 26.06 -11.30 -4.57
C GLY A 23 25.62 -11.01 -6.00
N LEU A 24 24.31 -10.89 -6.23
CA LEU A 24 23.70 -10.78 -7.55
C LEU A 24 23.43 -9.34 -7.98
N LYS A 25 23.68 -8.34 -7.12
CA LYS A 25 23.41 -6.93 -7.42
C LYS A 25 23.93 -6.51 -8.79
N ASN A 26 25.19 -6.82 -9.12
CA ASN A 26 25.81 -6.40 -10.39
C ASN A 26 25.47 -7.32 -11.59
N TYR A 27 24.73 -8.41 -11.38
CA TYR A 27 24.52 -9.46 -12.38
C TYR A 27 23.09 -9.54 -12.91
N THR A 28 22.16 -8.77 -12.36
CA THR A 28 20.73 -8.82 -12.72
C THR A 28 20.36 -7.87 -13.86
N GLY A 29 21.27 -7.05 -14.39
CA GLY A 29 20.98 -6.03 -15.43
C GLY A 29 20.05 -4.89 -14.97
N LEU A 30 19.35 -5.09 -13.85
CA LEU A 30 18.46 -4.13 -13.19
C LEU A 30 19.15 -3.32 -12.10
N ALA A 31 20.43 -3.58 -11.80
CA ALA A 31 21.19 -2.92 -10.73
C ALA A 31 21.06 -1.39 -10.77
N LYS A 32 21.21 -0.82 -11.97
CA LYS A 32 21.13 0.62 -12.21
C LYS A 32 19.71 1.16 -11.98
N GLN A 33 18.69 0.43 -12.43
CA GLN A 33 17.30 0.81 -12.20
C GLN A 33 16.95 0.72 -10.71
N VAL A 34 17.39 -0.32 -10.02
CA VAL A 34 17.16 -0.50 -8.57
C VAL A 34 17.79 0.64 -7.79
N ASP A 35 19.03 1.01 -8.10
CA ASP A 35 19.71 2.14 -7.48
C ASP A 35 18.94 3.46 -7.77
N GLU A 36 18.35 3.64 -8.96
CA GLU A 36 17.50 4.80 -9.30
C GLU A 36 16.16 4.82 -8.54
N TYR A 37 15.58 3.67 -8.20
CA TYR A 37 14.25 3.57 -7.58
C TYR A 37 14.26 3.29 -6.07
N THR A 38 15.43 3.02 -5.47
CA THR A 38 15.57 2.73 -4.03
C THR A 38 14.95 3.84 -3.16
N ASP A 39 15.13 5.10 -3.58
CA ASP A 39 14.63 6.26 -2.84
C ASP A 39 13.31 6.81 -3.40
N ASN A 40 12.80 6.24 -4.49
CA ASN A 40 11.60 6.74 -5.16
C ASN A 40 10.32 6.14 -4.58
N ILE A 41 9.72 6.84 -3.61
CA ILE A 41 8.46 6.40 -2.98
C ILE A 41 7.25 6.37 -3.93
N HIS A 42 7.35 6.96 -5.12
CA HIS A 42 6.26 7.03 -6.11
C HIS A 42 6.25 5.91 -7.14
N TYR A 43 7.18 4.94 -7.04
CA TYR A 43 7.17 3.80 -7.94
C TYR A 43 6.05 2.79 -7.57
N PRO A 44 5.56 1.99 -8.52
CA PRO A 44 4.44 1.04 -8.32
C PRO A 44 4.89 -0.42 -8.05
N HIS A 45 4.03 -1.23 -7.41
CA HIS A 45 4.35 -2.61 -6.96
C HIS A 45 4.99 -3.52 -8.02
N TYR A 46 4.62 -3.38 -9.30
CA TYR A 46 5.11 -4.26 -10.35
C TYR A 46 6.62 -4.11 -10.60
N PHE A 47 7.23 -2.97 -10.23
CA PHE A 47 8.68 -2.83 -10.27
C PHE A 47 9.37 -3.85 -9.34
N GLU A 48 8.84 -4.04 -8.14
CA GLU A 48 9.33 -5.04 -7.18
C GLU A 48 9.10 -6.44 -7.70
N GLU A 49 7.93 -6.73 -8.27
CA GLU A 49 7.68 -8.04 -8.85
C GLU A 49 8.67 -8.38 -9.96
N SER A 50 9.00 -7.39 -10.79
CA SER A 50 9.97 -7.51 -11.87
C SER A 50 11.37 -7.74 -11.32
N PHE A 51 11.73 -7.00 -10.27
CA PHE A 51 13.00 -7.17 -9.60
C PHE A 51 13.12 -8.56 -8.94
N ILE A 52 12.07 -9.04 -8.27
CA ILE A 52 12.02 -10.40 -7.69
C ILE A 52 12.22 -11.45 -8.79
N LYS A 53 11.52 -11.33 -9.92
CA LYS A 53 11.69 -12.25 -11.07
C LYS A 53 13.12 -12.23 -11.61
N ALA A 54 13.71 -11.05 -11.75
CA ALA A 54 15.08 -10.89 -12.23
C ALA A 54 16.15 -11.35 -11.22
N LEU A 55 15.88 -11.23 -9.92
CA LEU A 55 16.73 -11.78 -8.87
C LEU A 55 16.83 -13.31 -9.03
N PHE A 56 15.71 -13.97 -9.34
CA PHE A 56 15.62 -15.41 -9.52
C PHE A 56 15.65 -15.85 -10.99
N THR A 57 16.65 -15.40 -11.76
CA THR A 57 16.80 -15.78 -13.19
C THR A 57 17.22 -17.24 -13.40
N THR A 58 16.91 -17.77 -14.60
CA THR A 58 17.29 -19.13 -15.07
C THR A 58 18.78 -19.35 -15.21
N LYS A 59 19.58 -18.27 -15.25
CA LYS A 59 21.04 -18.37 -15.24
C LYS A 59 21.58 -18.98 -13.95
N TYR A 60 20.93 -18.70 -12.82
CA TYR A 60 21.45 -19.03 -11.49
C TYR A 60 20.53 -19.96 -10.70
N PHE A 61 19.22 -19.92 -10.98
CA PHE A 61 18.22 -20.67 -10.24
C PHE A 61 17.48 -21.66 -11.12
N SER A 62 17.18 -22.85 -10.60
CA SER A 62 16.37 -23.85 -11.29
C SER A 62 14.90 -23.45 -11.30
N ALA A 63 14.14 -23.85 -12.32
CA ALA A 63 12.73 -23.48 -12.47
C ALA A 63 11.88 -23.78 -11.22
N LYS A 64 12.17 -24.91 -10.54
CA LYS A 64 11.52 -25.30 -9.29
C LYS A 64 11.84 -24.31 -8.16
N THR A 65 13.09 -23.89 -8.02
CA THR A 65 13.51 -22.92 -7.01
C THR A 65 12.97 -21.52 -7.33
N GLN A 66 12.97 -21.11 -8.59
CA GLN A 66 12.42 -19.82 -9.01
C GLN A 66 10.97 -19.67 -8.63
N SER A 67 10.12 -20.61 -9.04
CA SER A 67 8.68 -20.53 -8.77
C SER A 67 8.41 -20.41 -7.27
N LYS A 68 9.12 -21.20 -6.45
CA LYS A 68 9.00 -21.14 -4.99
C LYS A 68 9.51 -19.84 -4.39
N MET A 69 10.70 -19.37 -4.79
CA MET A 69 11.32 -18.17 -4.23
C MET A 69 10.60 -16.90 -4.66
N ILE A 70 10.19 -16.80 -5.92
CA ILE A 70 9.41 -15.66 -6.43
C ILE A 70 8.10 -15.56 -5.65
N HIS A 71 7.39 -16.67 -5.47
CA HIS A 71 6.14 -16.69 -4.70
C HIS A 71 6.38 -16.28 -3.24
N ALA A 72 7.37 -16.87 -2.57
CA ALA A 72 7.67 -16.57 -1.17
C ALA A 72 8.12 -15.11 -0.96
N PHE A 73 8.94 -14.56 -1.86
CA PHE A 73 9.38 -13.16 -1.77
C PHE A 73 8.24 -12.20 -2.05
N LYS A 74 7.35 -12.48 -3.01
CA LYS A 74 6.14 -11.68 -3.24
C LYS A 74 5.25 -11.65 -2.01
N GLN A 75 5.02 -12.80 -1.39
CA GLN A 75 4.24 -12.87 -0.15
C GLN A 75 4.91 -12.09 0.99
N ALA A 76 6.23 -12.20 1.15
CA ALA A 76 6.96 -11.42 2.15
C ALA A 76 6.85 -9.90 1.93
N MET A 77 6.85 -9.44 0.67
CA MET A 77 6.64 -8.03 0.32
C MET A 77 5.22 -7.56 0.64
N GLN A 78 4.21 -8.38 0.36
CA GLN A 78 2.82 -8.07 0.72
C GLN A 78 2.65 -7.93 2.24
N GLU A 79 3.24 -8.86 3.00
CA GLU A 79 3.22 -8.83 4.46
C GLU A 79 3.97 -7.61 5.01
N PHE A 80 5.05 -7.19 4.36
CA PHE A 80 5.79 -5.97 4.71
C PHE A 80 4.94 -4.71 4.53
N TYR A 81 4.22 -4.57 3.40
CA TYR A 81 3.32 -3.43 3.21
C TYR A 81 2.11 -3.47 4.13
N SER A 82 1.57 -4.66 4.38
CA SER A 82 0.51 -4.85 5.36
C SER A 82 0.96 -4.42 6.76
N PHE A 83 2.21 -4.73 7.14
CA PHE A 83 2.80 -4.25 8.39
C PHE A 83 2.86 -2.72 8.43
N GLN A 84 3.33 -2.06 7.36
CA GLN A 84 3.39 -0.60 7.31
C GLN A 84 2.01 0.07 7.45
N LEU A 85 0.95 -0.57 6.94
CA LEU A 85 -0.43 -0.08 7.10
C LEU A 85 -0.98 -0.25 8.52
N LEU A 86 -0.37 -1.08 9.37
CA LEU A 86 -0.87 -1.36 10.71
C LEU A 86 -0.15 -0.56 11.80
N PHE A 87 1.04 -0.03 11.52
CA PHE A 87 1.91 0.56 12.53
C PHE A 87 2.40 1.95 12.15
N SER A 88 2.63 2.75 13.20
CA SER A 88 3.35 4.02 13.11
C SER A 88 4.77 3.82 13.63
N LEU A 89 5.74 4.36 12.90
CA LEU A 89 7.15 4.33 13.21
C LEU A 89 7.48 5.49 14.16
N ASN A 90 7.20 5.29 15.43
CA ASN A 90 7.42 6.27 16.49
C ASN A 90 8.65 5.93 17.34
N GLY A 91 9.62 5.17 16.83
CA GLY A 91 10.83 4.83 17.59
C GLY A 91 11.84 5.98 17.63
N ASP A 92 12.72 5.95 18.63
CA ASP A 92 13.82 6.92 18.74
C ASP A 92 14.89 6.67 17.66
N ALA A 93 14.97 7.58 16.69
CA ALA A 93 15.94 7.53 15.58
C ALA A 93 17.41 7.61 16.04
N HIS A 94 17.68 8.09 17.26
CA HIS A 94 19.03 8.07 17.84
C HIS A 94 19.44 6.66 18.29
N GLN A 95 18.48 5.79 18.57
CA GLN A 95 18.72 4.42 19.04
C GLN A 95 18.51 3.37 17.96
N LYS A 96 17.59 3.64 17.02
CA LYS A 96 17.22 2.73 15.95
C LYS A 96 17.26 3.44 14.61
N THR A 97 17.94 2.82 13.67
CA THR A 97 18.06 3.33 12.30
C THR A 97 17.13 2.58 11.34
N THR A 98 16.92 3.15 10.16
CA THR A 98 16.23 2.47 9.05
C THR A 98 16.91 1.15 8.67
N ASP A 99 18.24 1.07 8.78
CA ASP A 99 19.00 -0.16 8.52
C ASP A 99 18.74 -1.23 9.58
N ASP A 100 18.57 -0.84 10.85
CA ASP A 100 18.18 -1.77 11.92
C ASP A 100 16.79 -2.37 11.64
N PHE A 101 15.85 -1.54 11.16
CA PHE A 101 14.52 -2.00 10.78
C PHE A 101 14.58 -2.97 9.59
N LEU A 102 15.38 -2.64 8.58
CA LEU A 102 15.57 -3.47 7.40
C LEU A 102 16.18 -4.83 7.77
N ASN A 103 17.22 -4.82 8.62
CA ASN A 103 17.83 -6.04 9.16
C ASN A 103 16.84 -6.89 9.96
N LEU A 104 15.97 -6.25 10.75
CA LEU A 104 14.91 -6.97 11.47
C LEU A 104 13.93 -7.63 10.49
N MET A 105 13.45 -6.91 9.48
CA MET A 105 12.56 -7.45 8.44
C MET A 105 13.19 -8.64 7.70
N ILE A 106 14.48 -8.54 7.36
CA ILE A 106 15.22 -9.66 6.77
C ILE A 106 15.30 -10.85 7.74
N SER A 107 15.59 -10.59 9.01
CA SER A 107 15.69 -11.60 10.07
C SER A 107 14.39 -12.38 10.27
N VAL A 108 13.24 -11.70 10.23
CA VAL A 108 11.93 -12.31 10.54
C VAL A 108 11.20 -12.88 9.31
N LYS A 109 11.50 -12.42 8.09
CA LYS A 109 10.82 -12.87 6.86
C LYS A 109 11.74 -13.65 5.94
N PHE A 110 12.87 -13.08 5.55
CA PHE A 110 13.70 -13.62 4.47
C PHE A 110 14.63 -14.75 4.94
N VAL A 111 15.25 -14.63 6.11
CA VAL A 111 16.09 -15.70 6.66
C VAL A 111 15.29 -17.01 6.82
N PRO A 112 14.08 -17.02 7.42
CA PRO A 112 13.23 -18.21 7.47
C PRO A 112 12.91 -18.80 6.09
N ILE A 113 12.57 -17.98 5.09
CA ILE A 113 12.27 -18.43 3.72
C ILE A 113 13.47 -19.18 3.13
N LEU A 114 14.66 -18.58 3.17
CA LEU A 114 15.86 -19.17 2.59
C LEU A 114 16.28 -20.45 3.32
N LYS A 115 16.24 -20.44 4.66
CA LYS A 115 16.57 -21.59 5.48
C LYS A 115 15.57 -22.74 5.27
N HIS A 116 14.27 -22.43 5.29
CA HIS A 116 13.22 -23.42 5.04
C HIS A 116 13.39 -24.07 3.67
N HIS A 117 13.76 -23.30 2.64
CA HIS A 117 14.05 -23.85 1.32
C HIS A 117 15.16 -24.90 1.36
N LEU A 118 16.32 -24.58 1.94
CA LEU A 118 17.44 -25.54 2.04
C LEU A 118 17.10 -26.77 2.90
N VAL A 119 16.34 -26.59 3.98
CA VAL A 119 15.84 -27.69 4.81
C VAL A 119 14.89 -28.59 4.01
N SER A 120 13.97 -28.00 3.23
CA SER A 120 13.00 -28.75 2.42
C SER A 120 13.66 -29.60 1.33
N LEU A 121 14.85 -29.21 0.88
CA LEU A 121 15.67 -29.95 -0.07
C LEU A 121 16.59 -30.98 0.59
N GLY A 122 16.61 -31.05 1.92
CA GLY A 122 17.45 -31.97 2.68
C GLY A 122 18.92 -31.58 2.75
N TYR A 123 19.29 -30.36 2.35
CA TYR A 123 20.68 -29.92 2.33
C TYR A 123 21.20 -29.52 3.71
N VAL A 124 20.34 -29.02 4.60
CA VAL A 124 20.74 -28.55 5.93
C VAL A 124 19.75 -28.99 7.00
N SER A 125 20.23 -29.14 8.23
CA SER A 125 19.37 -29.48 9.37
C SER A 125 18.55 -28.28 9.82
N LYS A 126 17.36 -28.52 10.41
CA LYS A 126 16.54 -27.46 11.04
C LYS A 126 17.31 -26.66 12.11
N LYS A 127 18.26 -27.32 12.79
CA LYS A 127 19.07 -26.74 13.87
C LYS A 127 20.31 -26.01 13.37
N GLN A 128 20.62 -26.07 12.07
CA GLN A 128 21.77 -25.36 11.50
C GLN A 128 21.55 -23.85 11.64
N LYS A 129 22.56 -23.16 12.18
CA LYS A 129 22.52 -21.70 12.37
C LYS A 129 23.46 -20.95 11.42
N THR A 130 24.56 -21.57 10.97
CA THR A 130 25.66 -20.91 10.27
C THR A 130 26.41 -21.88 9.35
N HIS A 131 27.37 -21.39 8.56
CA HIS A 131 28.23 -22.20 7.69
C HIS A 131 27.45 -23.08 6.72
N PHE A 132 26.35 -22.54 6.17
CA PHE A 132 25.48 -23.26 5.25
C PHE A 132 26.24 -23.70 4.01
N LEU A 133 27.07 -22.80 3.45
CA LEU A 133 27.87 -23.07 2.27
C LEU A 133 28.84 -24.22 2.49
N ARG A 134 29.48 -24.29 3.67
CA ARG A 134 30.40 -25.37 4.03
C ARG A 134 29.74 -26.74 3.95
N GLU A 135 28.52 -26.85 4.48
CA GLU A 135 27.79 -28.12 4.48
C GLU A 135 27.36 -28.52 3.07
N LEU A 136 26.88 -27.58 2.26
CA LEU A 136 26.54 -27.86 0.86
C LEU A 136 27.77 -28.24 0.03
N LEU A 137 28.92 -27.59 0.24
CA LEU A 137 30.15 -27.92 -0.46
C LEU A 137 30.63 -29.34 -0.12
N LYS A 138 30.58 -29.75 1.15
CA LYS A 138 30.92 -31.13 1.56
C LYS A 138 30.00 -32.19 0.96
N GLN A 139 28.71 -31.89 0.84
CA GLN A 139 27.73 -32.85 0.31
C GLN A 139 27.83 -33.04 -1.20
N ASN A 140 28.13 -31.96 -1.94
CA ASN A 140 28.09 -31.97 -3.40
C ASN A 140 29.45 -32.23 -4.06
N PHE A 141 30.56 -31.93 -3.37
CA PHE A 141 31.90 -32.05 -3.94
C PHE A 141 32.77 -33.03 -3.16
N ASN A 142 33.49 -33.89 -3.88
CA ASN A 142 34.45 -34.81 -3.29
C ASN A 142 35.80 -34.10 -3.13
N ALA A 143 36.13 -33.68 -1.90
CA ALA A 143 37.36 -32.97 -1.59
C ALA A 143 38.63 -33.67 -2.12
N LYS A 144 38.65 -35.01 -2.20
CA LYS A 144 39.82 -35.76 -2.69
C LYS A 144 40.06 -35.65 -4.20
N LYS A 145 39.06 -35.19 -4.96
CA LYS A 145 39.14 -35.01 -6.42
C LYS A 145 39.40 -33.55 -6.84
N LEU A 146 39.39 -32.63 -5.88
CA LEU A 146 39.63 -31.21 -6.12
C LEU A 146 41.13 -30.93 -6.07
N ASP A 147 41.60 -29.99 -6.87
CA ASP A 147 42.98 -29.49 -6.76
C ASP A 147 43.21 -28.76 -5.42
N LYS A 148 44.48 -28.52 -5.09
CA LYS A 148 44.85 -27.90 -3.82
C LYS A 148 44.32 -26.46 -3.68
N GLU A 149 44.31 -25.71 -4.78
CA GLU A 149 43.84 -24.33 -4.79
C GLU A 149 42.34 -24.25 -4.47
N LEU A 150 41.54 -25.11 -5.08
CA LEU A 150 40.11 -25.20 -4.85
C LEU A 150 39.77 -25.70 -3.45
N GLN A 151 40.56 -26.64 -2.91
CA GLN A 151 40.43 -27.08 -1.52
C GLN A 151 40.68 -25.92 -0.54
N ASP A 152 41.72 -25.11 -0.80
CA ASP A 152 42.02 -23.93 0.01
C ASP A 152 40.89 -22.89 -0.09
N ARG A 153 40.35 -22.62 -1.29
CA ARG A 153 39.19 -21.74 -1.47
C ARG A 153 37.95 -22.25 -0.74
N PHE A 154 37.66 -23.55 -0.79
CA PHE A 154 36.52 -24.15 -0.09
C PHE A 154 36.65 -24.02 1.43
N ARG A 155 37.88 -24.09 1.94
CA ARG A 155 38.16 -23.86 3.36
C ARG A 155 37.93 -22.40 3.74
N VAL A 156 38.45 -21.45 2.96
CA VAL A 156 38.23 -20.00 3.16
C VAL A 156 36.74 -19.67 3.16
N TRP A 157 36.00 -20.17 2.16
CA TRP A 157 34.57 -19.94 2.06
C TRP A 157 33.78 -20.64 3.17
N GLY A 158 34.15 -21.87 3.51
CA GLY A 158 33.49 -22.63 4.56
C GLY A 158 33.69 -22.03 5.96
N ASN A 159 34.79 -21.30 6.17
CA ASN A 159 35.08 -20.59 7.41
C ASN A 159 34.47 -19.18 7.47
N LEU A 160 33.85 -18.71 6.39
CA LEU A 160 33.28 -17.36 6.24
C LEU A 160 34.33 -16.23 6.21
N ASP A 161 35.59 -16.57 5.96
CA ASP A 161 36.69 -15.60 5.80
C ASP A 161 36.41 -14.72 4.57
N GLU A 162 36.01 -15.35 3.46
CA GLU A 162 35.58 -14.72 2.20
C GLU A 162 34.28 -15.37 1.70
N LEU A 163 33.44 -14.64 0.99
CA LEU A 163 32.24 -15.19 0.34
C LEU A 163 32.50 -15.38 -1.16
N PRO A 164 32.16 -16.54 -1.74
CA PRO A 164 32.40 -16.79 -3.16
C PRO A 164 31.57 -15.87 -4.04
N ASP A 165 32.15 -15.36 -5.12
CA ASP A 165 31.40 -14.69 -6.19
C ASP A 165 30.45 -15.68 -6.91
N PRO A 166 29.22 -15.26 -7.31
CA PRO A 166 28.29 -16.12 -8.05
C PRO A 166 28.87 -16.74 -9.33
N GLN A 167 29.76 -16.03 -10.05
CA GLN A 167 30.41 -16.58 -11.24
C GLN A 167 31.39 -17.70 -10.89
N ASN A 168 32.13 -17.55 -9.77
CA ASN A 168 33.02 -18.59 -9.28
C ASN A 168 32.24 -19.85 -8.91
N LEU A 169 31.09 -19.72 -8.24
CA LEU A 169 30.20 -20.85 -7.95
C LEU A 169 29.69 -21.50 -9.23
N GLN A 170 29.30 -20.71 -10.22
CA GLN A 170 28.82 -21.21 -11.52
C GLN A 170 29.88 -22.04 -12.24
N LEU A 171 31.13 -21.55 -12.29
CA LEU A 171 32.25 -22.26 -12.93
C LEU A 171 32.52 -23.61 -12.23
N ILE A 172 32.62 -23.59 -10.90
CA ILE A 172 32.96 -24.79 -10.13
C ILE A 172 31.89 -25.87 -10.26
N VAL A 173 30.62 -25.48 -10.24
CA VAL A 173 29.49 -26.39 -10.48
C VAL A 173 29.54 -26.96 -11.90
N LYS A 174 29.85 -26.13 -12.90
CA LYS A 174 29.95 -26.59 -14.30
C LYS A 174 31.04 -27.64 -14.49
N ASP A 175 32.17 -27.48 -13.81
CA ASP A 175 33.36 -28.32 -14.00
C ASP A 175 33.29 -29.64 -13.20
N HIS A 176 32.57 -29.67 -12.08
CA HIS A 176 32.63 -30.81 -11.14
C HIS A 176 31.29 -31.50 -10.87
N ILE A 177 30.15 -30.90 -11.25
CA ILE A 177 28.82 -31.47 -11.04
C ILE A 177 28.25 -31.95 -12.37
N HIS A 178 27.58 -33.10 -12.35
CA HIS A 178 26.91 -33.65 -13.53
C HIS A 178 25.86 -32.68 -14.09
N PHE A 179 25.83 -32.48 -15.42
CA PHE A 179 25.03 -31.45 -16.09
C PHE A 179 23.56 -31.40 -15.68
N THR A 180 22.94 -32.55 -15.38
CA THR A 180 21.54 -32.61 -14.93
C THR A 180 21.27 -32.01 -13.54
N LYS A 181 22.30 -31.88 -12.69
CA LYS A 181 22.17 -31.37 -11.31
C LYS A 181 22.79 -29.98 -11.13
N GLN A 182 23.51 -29.47 -12.14
CA GLN A 182 24.28 -28.22 -12.03
C GLN A 182 23.41 -27.05 -11.55
N ILE A 183 22.27 -26.82 -12.19
CA ILE A 183 21.43 -25.65 -11.86
C ILE A 183 20.81 -25.75 -10.46
N ASP A 184 20.41 -26.95 -10.02
CA ASP A 184 19.87 -27.16 -8.67
C ASP A 184 20.95 -26.97 -7.60
N THR A 185 22.15 -27.50 -7.81
CA THR A 185 23.29 -27.31 -6.91
C THR A 185 23.70 -25.83 -6.84
N LEU A 186 23.74 -25.13 -7.97
CA LEU A 186 24.04 -23.69 -8.02
C LEU A 186 23.00 -22.87 -7.25
N SER A 187 21.71 -23.16 -7.44
CA SER A 187 20.60 -22.53 -6.71
C SER A 187 20.78 -22.65 -5.19
N ALA A 188 21.12 -23.86 -4.74
CA ALA A 188 21.30 -24.17 -3.33
C ALA A 188 22.54 -23.46 -2.75
N LEU A 189 23.67 -23.46 -3.49
CA LEU A 189 24.89 -22.77 -3.08
C LEU A 189 24.70 -21.25 -2.97
N LEU A 190 23.97 -20.63 -3.88
CA LEU A 190 23.65 -19.19 -3.81
C LEU A 190 22.73 -18.86 -2.64
N THR A 191 21.75 -19.72 -2.36
CA THR A 191 20.89 -19.60 -1.18
C THR A 191 21.70 -19.71 0.11
N ALA A 192 22.62 -20.67 0.18
CA ALA A 192 23.53 -20.86 1.32
C ALA A 192 24.49 -19.68 1.49
N ARG A 193 25.05 -19.16 0.39
CA ARG A 193 25.87 -17.94 0.38
C ARG A 193 25.12 -16.75 0.97
N ALA A 194 23.85 -16.56 0.61
CA ALA A 194 23.04 -15.48 1.13
C ALA A 194 22.84 -15.59 2.65
N LEU A 195 22.50 -16.78 3.14
CA LEU A 195 22.38 -17.04 4.59
C LEU A 195 23.70 -16.79 5.35
N ASP A 196 24.81 -17.26 4.79
CA ASP A 196 26.14 -17.06 5.39
C ASP A 196 26.58 -15.59 5.35
N SER A 197 26.21 -14.84 4.31
CA SER A 197 26.42 -13.40 4.23
C SER A 197 25.62 -12.63 5.27
N LEU A 198 24.36 -13.01 5.45
CA LEU A 198 23.48 -12.43 6.47
C LEU A 198 24.06 -12.66 7.87
N TYR A 199 24.46 -13.90 8.15
CA TYR A 199 25.08 -14.26 9.42
C TYR A 199 26.37 -13.50 9.70
N LYS A 200 27.24 -13.35 8.69
CA LYS A 200 28.49 -12.58 8.79
C LYS A 200 28.23 -11.11 9.14
N ASN A 201 27.08 -10.56 8.72
CA ASN A 201 26.64 -9.20 9.03
C ASN A 201 25.83 -9.12 10.34
N GLY A 202 25.74 -10.19 11.12
CA GLY A 202 24.98 -10.22 12.39
C GLY A 202 23.47 -10.38 12.24
N VAL A 203 22.97 -10.58 11.02
CA VAL A 203 21.54 -10.78 10.73
C VAL A 203 21.21 -12.26 10.88
N THR A 204 20.36 -12.59 11.84
CA THR A 204 20.05 -13.98 12.22
C THR A 204 18.55 -14.22 12.26
N GLU A 205 18.14 -15.49 12.15
CA GLU A 205 16.72 -15.87 12.19
C GLU A 205 16.08 -15.41 13.50
N LYS A 206 14.99 -14.66 13.40
CA LYS A 206 14.16 -14.20 14.53
C LYS A 206 12.71 -14.62 14.33
N GLU A 207 12.01 -14.83 15.42
CA GLU A 207 10.57 -15.03 15.40
C GLU A 207 9.86 -13.68 15.27
N ILE A 208 8.72 -13.67 14.57
CA ILE A 208 7.86 -12.49 14.49
C ILE A 208 7.21 -12.32 15.86
N SER A 209 7.54 -11.25 16.57
CA SER A 209 6.90 -10.90 17.85
C SER A 209 6.82 -9.39 18.02
N ASP A 210 5.83 -8.93 18.78
CA ASP A 210 5.63 -7.51 19.08
C ASP A 210 6.85 -6.91 19.79
N GLN A 211 7.56 -7.71 20.60
CA GLN A 211 8.75 -7.27 21.33
C GLN A 211 9.92 -6.88 20.41
N GLU A 212 10.07 -7.57 19.28
CA GLU A 212 11.15 -7.26 18.33
C GLU A 212 10.88 -5.96 17.58
N PHE A 213 9.61 -5.65 17.29
CA PHE A 213 9.21 -4.42 16.59
C PHE A 213 8.94 -3.24 17.54
N ALA A 214 8.66 -3.49 18.83
CA ALA A 214 8.38 -2.47 19.84
C ALA A 214 9.36 -1.28 19.81
N PRO A 215 10.69 -1.47 19.70
CA PRO A 215 11.64 -0.35 19.67
C PRO A 215 11.49 0.61 18.48
N PHE A 216 10.82 0.17 17.41
CA PHE A 216 10.59 0.98 16.20
C PHE A 216 9.22 1.66 16.19
N ILE A 217 8.25 1.11 16.94
CA ILE A 217 6.85 1.57 16.93
C ILE A 217 6.46 2.36 18.19
N GLN A 218 7.24 2.24 19.28
CA GLN A 218 6.96 2.93 20.54
C GLN A 218 8.00 4.01 20.83
N GLN A 219 7.51 5.24 21.00
CA GLN A 219 8.34 6.35 21.47
C GLN A 219 8.55 6.20 22.97
N HIS A 220 9.81 6.15 23.40
CA HIS A 220 10.11 6.27 24.83
C HIS A 220 10.07 7.74 25.21
N LEU A 221 9.01 8.14 25.90
CA LEU A 221 8.90 9.48 26.47
C LEU A 221 9.81 9.58 27.70
N ASN A 222 10.52 10.69 27.80
CA ASN A 222 11.27 11.10 28.96
C ASN A 222 10.68 12.42 29.49
N THR A 223 11.13 12.84 30.68
CA THR A 223 10.60 14.06 31.32
C THR A 223 10.81 15.32 30.48
N GLU A 224 11.76 15.32 29.53
CA GLU A 224 12.09 16.47 28.69
C GLU A 224 11.14 16.61 27.48
N ASN A 225 10.72 15.50 26.87
CA ASN A 225 9.90 15.50 25.66
C ASN A 225 8.40 15.20 25.87
N GLU A 226 8.02 14.73 27.06
CA GLU A 226 6.63 14.41 27.42
C GLU A 226 5.70 15.63 27.26
N SER A 227 6.16 16.82 27.66
CA SER A 227 5.39 18.06 27.51
C SER A 227 5.10 18.37 26.03
N ALA A 228 6.10 18.24 25.16
CA ALA A 228 5.94 18.48 23.73
C ALA A 228 4.96 17.47 23.11
N TYR A 229 5.07 16.19 23.48
CA TYR A 229 4.13 15.15 23.03
C TYR A 229 2.69 15.45 23.44
N ILE A 230 2.45 15.87 24.68
CA ILE A 230 1.12 16.25 25.18
C ILE A 230 0.57 17.43 24.38
N HIS A 231 1.38 18.48 24.17
CA HIS A 231 0.98 19.65 23.41
C HIS A 231 0.63 19.31 21.95
N LEU A 232 1.43 18.46 21.29
CA LEU A 232 1.16 17.98 19.94
C LEU A 232 -0.15 17.18 19.88
N SER A 233 -0.34 16.24 20.82
CA SER A 233 -1.54 15.39 20.88
C SER A 233 -2.83 16.20 21.09
N LEU A 234 -2.79 17.22 21.96
CA LEU A 234 -3.93 18.10 22.20
C LEU A 234 -4.24 18.98 20.99
N ASN A 235 -3.23 19.58 20.35
CA ASN A 235 -3.43 20.37 19.14
C ASN A 235 -4.00 19.52 18.00
N GLU A 236 -3.46 18.32 17.82
CA GLU A 236 -3.93 17.33 16.85
C GLU A 236 -5.41 17.03 17.06
N PHE A 237 -5.82 16.73 18.29
CA PHE A 237 -7.21 16.48 18.59
C PHE A 237 -8.12 17.66 18.25
N ILE A 238 -7.70 18.88 18.61
CA ILE A 238 -8.51 20.08 18.40
C ILE A 238 -8.76 20.29 16.90
N PHE A 239 -7.69 20.36 16.08
CA PHE A 239 -7.89 20.59 14.64
C PHE A 239 -8.54 19.39 13.95
N SER A 240 -8.27 18.16 14.41
CA SER A 240 -8.87 16.96 13.80
C SER A 240 -10.37 16.90 14.07
N SER A 241 -10.80 17.35 15.25
CA SER A 241 -12.22 17.45 15.60
C SER A 241 -12.91 18.57 14.81
N LEU A 242 -12.29 19.76 14.72
CA LEU A 242 -12.86 20.90 13.99
C LEU A 242 -12.96 20.66 12.48
N LEU A 243 -12.00 19.94 11.91
CA LEU A 243 -11.97 19.58 10.48
C LEU A 243 -12.56 18.20 10.18
N GLN A 244 -13.12 17.54 11.20
CA GLN A 244 -13.74 16.20 11.14
C GLN A 244 -12.88 15.13 10.47
N ILE A 245 -11.57 15.10 10.77
CA ILE A 245 -10.64 14.13 10.20
C ILE A 245 -11.03 12.71 10.68
N PRO A 246 -11.26 11.74 9.77
CA PRO A 246 -11.76 10.40 10.09
C PRO A 246 -10.62 9.50 10.57
N LYS A 247 -10.01 9.85 11.70
CA LYS A 247 -8.95 9.06 12.35
C LYS A 247 -9.23 8.84 13.81
N ASP A 248 -8.77 7.71 14.33
CA ASP A 248 -8.68 7.50 15.76
C ASP A 248 -7.54 8.38 16.31
N ASN A 249 -7.92 9.41 17.07
CA ASN A 249 -6.94 10.32 17.66
C ASN A 249 -6.05 9.57 18.67
N ILE A 250 -4.73 9.77 18.59
CA ILE A 250 -3.72 9.16 19.48
C ILE A 250 -3.69 9.86 20.86
N ILE A 251 -4.82 10.40 21.33
CA ILE A 251 -4.83 10.97 22.67
C ILE A 251 -4.74 9.83 23.67
N LEU A 252 -3.77 9.92 24.58
CA LEU A 252 -3.77 9.14 25.81
C LEU A 252 -5.12 9.36 26.51
N GLU A 253 -5.81 8.27 26.86
CA GLU A 253 -7.17 8.32 27.45
C GLU A 253 -7.27 9.31 28.62
N GLU A 254 -6.19 9.47 29.37
CA GLU A 254 -6.06 10.38 30.51
C GLU A 254 -6.26 11.87 30.17
N TYR A 255 -6.01 12.29 28.93
CA TYR A 255 -6.14 13.69 28.51
C TYR A 255 -7.40 13.97 27.68
N LYS A 256 -8.16 12.93 27.33
CA LYS A 256 -9.34 13.05 26.47
C LYS A 256 -10.40 13.96 27.09
N GLY A 257 -10.67 13.84 28.39
CA GLY A 257 -11.66 14.68 29.08
C GLY A 257 -11.31 16.17 29.09
N ASN A 258 -10.03 16.51 29.23
CA ASN A 258 -9.55 17.90 29.17
C ASN A 258 -9.68 18.47 27.74
N ALA A 259 -9.36 17.64 26.75
CA ALA A 259 -9.44 18.01 25.34
C ALA A 259 -10.89 18.26 24.91
N GLU A 260 -11.82 17.38 25.30
CA GLU A 260 -13.26 17.53 25.05
C GLU A 260 -13.83 18.78 25.73
N GLY A 261 -13.45 19.04 26.99
CA GLY A 261 -13.83 20.26 27.70
C GLY A 261 -13.34 21.54 27.01
N THR A 262 -12.10 21.51 26.50
CA THR A 262 -11.51 22.62 25.73
C THR A 262 -12.26 22.83 24.42
N LEU A 263 -12.57 21.76 23.68
CA LEU A 263 -13.34 21.82 22.44
C LEU A 263 -14.76 22.38 22.67
N ALA A 264 -15.44 21.94 23.73
CA ALA A 264 -16.77 22.44 24.08
C ALA A 264 -16.77 23.93 24.43
N LEU A 265 -15.72 24.43 25.10
CA LEU A 265 -15.55 25.85 25.38
C LEU A 265 -15.23 26.65 24.11
N LEU A 266 -14.40 26.10 23.21
CA LEU A 266 -14.07 26.69 21.92
C LEU A 266 -15.33 26.84 21.04
N ASN A 267 -16.14 25.79 20.92
CA ASN A 267 -17.39 25.82 20.15
C ASN A 267 -18.39 26.86 20.69
N LYS A 268 -18.38 27.13 22.00
CA LYS A 268 -19.19 28.22 22.59
C LYS A 268 -18.69 29.61 22.24
N ARG A 269 -17.37 29.78 22.05
CA ARG A 269 -16.71 31.07 21.80
C ARG A 269 -16.62 31.41 20.32
N ILE A 270 -16.42 30.43 19.45
CA ILE A 270 -16.23 30.60 18.01
C ILE A 270 -17.47 30.05 17.30
N GLN A 271 -18.42 30.95 16.97
CA GLN A 271 -19.70 30.57 16.37
C GLN A 271 -19.70 30.58 14.83
N GLY A 272 -18.74 31.28 14.19
CA GLY A 272 -18.65 31.35 12.73
C GLY A 272 -17.71 30.30 12.15
N LEU A 273 -18.15 29.59 11.10
CA LEU A 273 -17.35 28.60 10.38
C LEU A 273 -16.00 29.16 9.89
N SER A 274 -16.00 30.37 9.32
CA SER A 274 -14.77 31.04 8.87
C SER A 274 -13.78 31.27 10.03
N ASP A 275 -14.26 31.66 11.21
CA ASP A 275 -13.42 31.83 12.39
C ASP A 275 -12.90 30.49 12.92
N GLN A 276 -13.72 29.43 12.87
CA GLN A 276 -13.31 28.07 13.25
C GLN A 276 -12.21 27.54 12.33
N LEU A 277 -12.35 27.73 11.01
CA LEU A 277 -11.34 27.34 10.02
C LEU A 277 -10.03 28.13 10.23
N ARG A 278 -10.11 29.45 10.47
CA ARG A 278 -8.92 30.28 10.73
C ARG A 278 -8.22 29.88 12.04
N PHE A 279 -8.99 29.58 13.08
CA PHE A 279 -8.45 29.05 14.34
C PHE A 279 -7.77 27.70 14.10
N SER A 280 -8.37 26.81 13.32
CA SER A 280 -7.78 25.52 12.96
C SER A 280 -6.43 25.69 12.25
N LEU A 281 -6.34 26.58 11.25
CA LEU A 281 -5.07 26.88 10.57
C LEU A 281 -3.99 27.34 11.56
N THR A 282 -4.33 28.23 12.50
CA THR A 282 -3.36 28.70 13.50
C THR A 282 -2.84 27.56 14.36
N ASN A 283 -3.70 26.63 14.79
CA ASN A 283 -3.28 25.46 15.58
C ASN A 283 -2.46 24.47 14.73
N ILE A 284 -2.78 24.31 13.45
CA ILE A 284 -2.02 23.48 12.52
C ILE A 284 -0.60 24.05 12.35
N ASP A 285 -0.46 25.35 12.12
CA ASP A 285 0.87 25.96 11.95
C ASP A 285 1.69 25.87 13.25
N LEU A 286 1.09 26.10 14.42
CA LEU A 286 1.73 25.88 15.72
C LEU A 286 2.16 24.42 15.94
N PHE A 287 1.32 23.46 15.52
CA PHE A 287 1.65 22.04 15.57
C PHE A 287 2.85 21.72 14.68
N MET A 288 2.87 22.22 13.44
CA MET A 288 3.99 22.01 12.50
C MET A 288 5.28 22.65 13.00
N ASP A 289 5.21 23.85 13.59
CA ASP A 289 6.37 24.51 14.21
C ASP A 289 6.89 23.74 15.43
N SER A 290 6.00 23.15 16.22
CA SER A 290 6.37 22.31 17.37
C SER A 290 7.10 21.04 16.93
N ILE A 291 6.69 20.41 15.82
CA ILE A 291 7.42 19.27 15.22
C ILE A 291 8.80 19.73 14.70
N ASN A 292 8.89 20.89 14.06
CA ASN A 292 10.18 21.42 13.58
C ASN A 292 11.20 21.63 14.72
N GLN A 293 10.71 21.92 15.92
CA GLN A 293 11.54 22.05 17.13
C GLN A 293 11.86 20.69 17.78
N ASN A 294 11.05 19.66 17.52
CA ASN A 294 11.14 18.34 18.14
C ASN A 294 11.07 17.24 17.05
N LEU A 295 12.17 17.06 16.32
CA LEU A 295 12.25 16.16 15.16
C LEU A 295 12.00 14.68 15.49
N GLU A 296 12.05 14.28 16.77
CA GLU A 296 11.64 12.96 17.24
C GLU A 296 10.14 12.67 17.06
N PHE A 297 9.30 13.69 16.91
CA PHE A 297 7.87 13.55 16.62
C PHE A 297 7.53 13.74 15.14
N GLU A 298 8.51 13.58 14.24
CA GLU A 298 8.34 13.73 12.79
C GLU A 298 7.24 12.79 12.24
N SER A 299 7.03 11.64 12.88
CA SER A 299 5.96 10.70 12.52
C SER A 299 4.56 11.28 12.64
N LEU A 300 4.35 12.34 13.44
CA LEU A 300 3.05 13.00 13.59
C LEU A 300 2.80 14.05 12.50
N ARG A 301 3.79 14.36 11.65
CA ARG A 301 3.70 15.44 10.66
C ARG A 301 2.59 15.22 9.62
N PHE A 302 2.29 13.97 9.29
CA PHE A 302 1.22 13.65 8.34
C PHE A 302 -0.12 14.26 8.77
N SER A 303 -0.41 14.30 10.08
CA SER A 303 -1.64 14.87 10.62
C SER A 303 -1.77 16.37 10.38
N GLY A 304 -0.66 17.11 10.46
CA GLY A 304 -0.63 18.53 10.13
C GLY A 304 -0.90 18.77 8.65
N HIS A 305 -0.26 17.99 7.75
CA HIS A 305 -0.52 18.08 6.32
C HIS A 305 -1.96 17.69 5.95
N TRP A 306 -2.51 16.64 6.57
CA TRP A 306 -3.90 16.23 6.34
C TRP A 306 -4.88 17.34 6.72
N ALA A 307 -4.70 17.92 7.91
CA ALA A 307 -5.52 19.02 8.39
C ALA A 307 -5.39 20.25 7.50
N LYS A 308 -4.18 20.60 7.06
CA LYS A 308 -3.93 21.71 6.14
C LYS A 308 -4.58 21.48 4.78
N ALA A 309 -4.56 20.24 4.29
CA ALA A 309 -5.22 19.86 3.04
C ALA A 309 -6.75 20.09 3.12
N ARG A 310 -7.39 19.64 4.20
CA ARG A 310 -8.83 19.88 4.43
C ARG A 310 -9.15 21.36 4.60
N TYR A 311 -8.36 22.10 5.38
CA TYR A 311 -8.53 23.54 5.50
C TYR A 311 -8.48 24.25 4.14
N CYS A 312 -7.47 23.94 3.31
CA CYS A 312 -7.35 24.50 1.97
C CYS A 312 -8.53 24.10 1.08
N LEU A 313 -9.01 22.87 1.19
CA LEU A 313 -10.18 22.38 0.44
C LEU A 313 -11.45 23.17 0.81
N PHE A 314 -11.73 23.32 2.11
CA PHE A 314 -12.92 24.01 2.63
C PHE A 314 -12.92 25.52 2.38
N THR A 315 -11.74 26.12 2.16
CA THR A 315 -11.56 27.55 1.84
C THR A 315 -11.35 27.81 0.35
N GLY A 316 -11.69 26.86 -0.52
CA GLY A 316 -11.64 27.04 -1.97
C GLY A 316 -10.24 26.91 -2.61
N LYS A 317 -9.18 26.74 -1.82
CA LYS A 317 -7.78 26.64 -2.28
C LYS A 317 -7.42 25.22 -2.71
N LEU A 318 -8.07 24.76 -3.78
CA LEU A 318 -8.00 23.36 -4.22
C LEU A 318 -6.58 22.89 -4.61
N ASP A 319 -5.80 23.74 -5.27
CA ASP A 319 -4.42 23.41 -5.66
C ASP A 319 -3.52 23.19 -4.44
N ASP A 320 -3.64 24.05 -3.43
CA ASP A 320 -2.89 23.93 -2.18
C ASP A 320 -3.35 22.70 -1.40
N ALA A 321 -4.64 22.38 -1.42
CA ALA A 321 -5.18 21.17 -0.80
C ALA A 321 -4.53 19.91 -1.37
N ILE A 322 -4.48 19.81 -2.71
CA ILE A 322 -3.88 18.66 -3.40
C ILE A 322 -2.38 18.52 -3.09
N GLN A 323 -1.66 19.64 -3.01
CA GLN A 323 -0.25 19.62 -2.64
C GLN A 323 -0.04 19.15 -1.19
N ASN A 324 -0.87 19.60 -0.26
CA ASN A 324 -0.81 19.14 1.14
C ASN A 324 -1.22 17.65 1.27
N TYR A 325 -2.18 17.16 0.47
CA TYR A 325 -2.47 15.73 0.40
C TYR A 325 -1.28 14.92 -0.11
N LEU A 326 -0.54 15.44 -1.10
CA LEU A 326 0.69 14.78 -1.58
C LEU A 326 1.72 14.66 -0.46
N GLU A 327 1.98 15.75 0.26
CA GLU A 327 2.90 15.75 1.41
C GLU A 327 2.42 14.82 2.54
N CYS A 328 1.12 14.79 2.80
CA CYS A 328 0.51 13.88 3.78
C CYS A 328 0.75 12.41 3.41
N VAL A 329 0.44 12.02 2.17
CA VAL A 329 0.65 10.67 1.66
C VAL A 329 2.14 10.27 1.74
N GLU A 330 3.05 11.17 1.35
CA GLU A 330 4.49 10.90 1.47
C GLU A 330 4.93 10.70 2.93
N CYS A 331 4.37 11.46 3.87
CA CYS A 331 4.62 11.26 5.31
C CYS A 331 4.05 9.93 5.80
N CYS A 332 2.82 9.56 5.41
CA CYS A 332 2.22 8.28 5.76
C CYS A 332 3.09 7.10 5.31
N MET A 333 3.61 7.15 4.09
CA MET A 333 4.49 6.09 3.58
C MET A 333 5.83 5.98 4.32
N ARG A 334 6.33 7.09 4.87
CA ARG A 334 7.61 7.12 5.58
C ARG A 334 7.46 6.77 7.06
N TYR A 335 6.33 7.10 7.67
CA TYR A 335 6.20 7.06 9.13
C TYR A 335 4.93 6.38 9.63
N ASP A 336 3.76 6.64 9.05
CA ASP A 336 2.49 6.09 9.58
C ASP A 336 1.51 5.72 8.47
N GLY A 337 1.42 4.43 8.15
CA GLY A 337 0.55 3.93 7.09
C GLY A 337 -0.90 3.72 7.51
N ARG A 338 -1.25 3.90 8.78
CA ARG A 338 -2.58 3.50 9.33
C ARG A 338 -3.76 4.21 8.69
N ASN A 339 -3.55 5.46 8.28
CA ASN A 339 -4.60 6.28 7.66
C ASN A 339 -4.42 6.44 6.14
N LEU A 340 -3.50 5.71 5.52
CA LEU A 340 -3.11 5.93 4.13
C LEU A 340 -4.28 5.76 3.17
N GLU A 341 -5.18 4.79 3.42
CA GLU A 341 -6.36 4.54 2.60
C GLU A 341 -7.35 5.71 2.63
N GLN A 342 -7.66 6.25 3.82
CA GLN A 342 -8.54 7.41 3.93
C GLN A 342 -7.92 8.63 3.27
N VAL A 343 -6.64 8.91 3.54
CA VAL A 343 -5.93 10.06 2.94
C VAL A 343 -5.90 9.95 1.42
N LEU A 344 -5.64 8.77 0.85
CA LEU A 344 -5.67 8.56 -0.60
C LEU A 344 -7.07 8.77 -1.18
N THR A 345 -8.11 8.31 -0.50
CA THR A 345 -9.50 8.52 -0.91
C THR A 345 -9.86 10.01 -0.96
N GLU A 346 -9.48 10.76 0.08
CA GLU A 346 -9.63 12.22 0.11
C GLU A 346 -8.81 12.90 -0.99
N ALA A 347 -7.57 12.47 -1.20
CA ALA A 347 -6.67 13.02 -2.21
C ALA A 347 -7.19 12.79 -3.64
N PHE A 348 -7.71 11.60 -3.95
CA PHE A 348 -8.35 11.31 -5.24
C PHE A 348 -9.61 12.14 -5.42
N THR A 349 -10.43 12.27 -4.39
CA THR A 349 -11.64 13.11 -4.40
C THR A 349 -11.28 14.58 -4.66
N ALA A 350 -10.31 15.14 -3.94
CA ALA A 350 -9.82 16.49 -4.17
C ALA A 350 -9.26 16.68 -5.59
N CYS A 351 -8.43 15.75 -6.07
CA CYS A 351 -7.92 15.79 -7.45
C CYS A 351 -9.04 15.75 -8.50
N SER A 352 -10.10 14.98 -8.23
CA SER A 352 -11.25 14.86 -9.13
C SER A 352 -12.03 16.16 -9.26
N LEU A 353 -11.96 17.08 -8.30
CA LEU A 353 -12.66 18.37 -8.34
C LEU A 353 -12.01 19.39 -9.29
N LEU A 354 -10.76 19.15 -9.72
CA LEU A 354 -10.12 19.99 -10.73
C LEU A 354 -10.83 19.89 -12.08
N GLN A 355 -10.97 21.02 -12.78
CA GLN A 355 -11.47 21.03 -14.16
C GLN A 355 -10.53 20.26 -15.09
N THR A 356 -9.22 20.43 -14.90
CA THR A 356 -8.16 19.71 -15.60
C THR A 356 -7.29 18.97 -14.58
N PRO A 357 -7.41 17.64 -14.46
CA PRO A 357 -6.66 16.89 -13.47
C PRO A 357 -5.15 16.96 -13.71
N LYS A 358 -4.37 17.12 -12.65
CA LYS A 358 -2.90 17.08 -12.71
C LYS A 358 -2.43 15.63 -12.83
N ASN A 359 -2.25 15.17 -14.07
CA ASN A 359 -1.93 13.77 -14.39
C ASN A 359 -0.69 13.23 -13.63
N ASP A 360 0.31 14.07 -13.37
CA ASP A 360 1.51 13.65 -12.65
C ASP A 360 1.23 13.33 -11.18
N ILE A 361 0.41 14.13 -10.50
CA ILE A 361 0.04 13.93 -9.08
C ILE A 361 -0.91 12.74 -8.95
N LEU A 362 -1.92 12.64 -9.83
CA LEU A 362 -2.82 11.49 -9.87
C LEU A 362 -2.05 10.17 -10.05
N ARG A 363 -1.04 10.15 -10.92
CA ARG A 363 -0.18 8.97 -11.11
C ARG A 363 0.58 8.61 -9.85
N LYS A 364 1.07 9.59 -9.09
CA LYS A 364 1.76 9.35 -7.80
C LYS A 364 0.81 8.66 -6.81
N PHE A 365 -0.38 9.21 -6.59
CA PHE A 365 -1.38 8.60 -5.71
C PHE A 365 -1.78 7.19 -6.16
N ALA A 366 -2.02 7.00 -7.46
CA ALA A 366 -2.38 5.69 -8.02
C ALA A 366 -1.27 4.65 -7.82
N ASN A 367 -0.02 5.01 -8.08
CA ASN A 367 1.12 4.11 -7.87
C ASN A 367 1.27 3.68 -6.41
N ILE A 368 1.02 4.61 -5.47
CA ILE A 368 1.07 4.34 -4.03
C ILE A 368 -0.08 3.42 -3.63
N ALA A 369 -1.33 3.74 -4.01
CA ALA A 369 -2.49 2.90 -3.73
C ALA A 369 -2.29 1.46 -4.23
N ILE A 370 -1.72 1.33 -5.43
CA ILE A 370 -1.37 0.04 -6.03
C ILE A 370 -0.26 -0.69 -5.26
N ARG A 371 0.76 0.03 -4.77
CA ARG A 371 1.84 -0.54 -3.95
C ARG A 371 1.31 -1.24 -2.70
N TYR A 372 0.35 -0.60 -2.04
CA TYR A 372 -0.24 -1.09 -0.81
C TYR A 372 -1.47 -1.99 -1.03
N HIS A 373 -1.75 -2.41 -2.27
CA HIS A 373 -2.90 -3.23 -2.63
C HIS A 373 -4.27 -2.64 -2.27
N LEU A 374 -4.34 -1.32 -2.05
CA LEU A 374 -5.59 -0.57 -1.83
C LEU A 374 -6.37 -0.37 -3.14
N ARG A 375 -5.71 -0.61 -4.28
CA ARG A 375 -6.31 -0.52 -5.61
C ARG A 375 -5.61 -1.48 -6.59
N LEU A 376 -6.37 -1.98 -7.55
CA LEU A 376 -5.85 -2.82 -8.63
C LEU A 376 -5.33 -1.98 -9.81
N SER A 377 -4.26 -2.46 -10.47
CA SER A 377 -3.78 -1.92 -11.74
C SER A 377 -4.72 -2.33 -12.88
N LYS A 378 -4.92 -1.45 -13.86
CA LYS A 378 -5.69 -1.75 -15.08
C LYS A 378 -4.96 -2.73 -16.02
N VAL A 379 -3.63 -2.76 -15.99
CA VAL A 379 -2.82 -3.54 -16.93
C VAL A 379 -2.20 -4.76 -16.24
N ASP A 380 -2.50 -5.96 -16.77
CA ASP A 380 -1.64 -7.14 -16.65
C ASP A 380 -0.41 -6.89 -17.51
N LEU A 381 0.67 -6.41 -16.90
CA LEU A 381 1.87 -6.00 -17.64
C LEU A 381 2.62 -7.23 -18.17
N ASP A 382 2.93 -7.21 -19.46
CA ASP A 382 3.97 -8.07 -20.02
C ASP A 382 5.34 -7.58 -19.55
N PHE A 383 5.94 -8.35 -18.66
CA PHE A 383 7.15 -7.98 -17.92
C PHE A 383 8.41 -7.98 -18.78
N ASP A 384 8.41 -8.72 -19.90
CA ASP A 384 9.53 -8.70 -20.84
C ASP A 384 9.58 -7.38 -21.63
N ASN A 385 8.47 -6.62 -21.65
CA ASN A 385 8.30 -5.35 -22.35
C ASN A 385 7.62 -4.29 -21.46
N LEU A 386 8.14 -4.06 -20.25
CA LEU A 386 7.67 -2.95 -19.42
C LEU A 386 7.77 -1.62 -20.19
N PRO A 387 6.71 -0.81 -20.24
CA PRO A 387 6.78 0.49 -20.88
C PRO A 387 7.80 1.37 -20.16
N GLN A 388 8.74 1.98 -20.91
CA GLN A 388 9.80 2.85 -20.36
C GLN A 388 9.26 4.03 -19.54
N LYS A 389 7.99 4.44 -19.77
CA LYS A 389 7.27 5.41 -18.95
C LYS A 389 5.83 4.95 -18.76
N PHE A 390 5.41 4.82 -17.51
CA PHE A 390 4.02 4.51 -17.18
C PHE A 390 3.14 5.75 -17.36
N LYS A 391 2.12 5.63 -18.18
CA LYS A 391 1.14 6.69 -18.44
C LYS A 391 -0.06 6.53 -17.52
N LEU A 392 -0.73 7.64 -17.19
CA LEU A 392 -1.90 7.63 -16.32
C LEU A 392 -3.03 6.74 -16.87
N GLU A 393 -3.18 6.67 -18.20
CA GLU A 393 -4.17 5.82 -18.89
C GLU A 393 -4.02 4.31 -18.59
N ASN A 394 -2.87 3.90 -18.08
CA ASN A 394 -2.58 2.52 -17.68
C ASN A 394 -3.01 2.21 -16.24
N VAL A 395 -3.50 3.21 -15.49
CA VAL A 395 -3.73 3.12 -14.04
C VAL A 395 -5.10 3.64 -13.63
N PHE A 396 -5.66 4.52 -14.46
CA PHE A 396 -6.80 5.33 -14.08
C PHE A 396 -7.76 5.49 -15.27
N GLU A 397 -9.00 5.05 -15.10
CA GLU A 397 -10.10 5.20 -16.05
C GLU A 397 -10.80 6.55 -15.86
N THR A 398 -11.31 7.12 -16.96
CA THR A 398 -12.01 8.42 -16.89
C THR A 398 -13.24 8.38 -15.98
N TRP A 399 -13.94 7.24 -15.91
CA TRP A 399 -15.13 7.11 -15.06
C TRP A 399 -14.79 7.11 -13.56
N GLU A 400 -13.59 6.66 -13.17
CA GLU A 400 -13.19 6.63 -11.76
C GLU A 400 -13.07 8.05 -11.18
N LEU A 401 -12.62 9.03 -11.98
CA LEU A 401 -12.57 10.43 -11.53
C LEU A 401 -13.98 10.98 -11.34
N ILE A 402 -14.92 10.56 -12.18
CA ILE A 402 -16.32 10.96 -12.06
C ILE A 402 -16.94 10.36 -10.80
N ALA A 403 -16.61 9.10 -10.48
CA ALA A 403 -17.06 8.42 -9.26
C ALA A 403 -16.53 9.13 -8.01
N PHE A 404 -15.21 9.40 -7.93
CA PHE A 404 -14.63 10.17 -6.82
C PHE A 404 -15.25 11.57 -6.71
N ARG A 405 -15.52 12.24 -7.84
CA ARG A 405 -16.19 13.54 -7.81
C ARG A 405 -17.60 13.44 -7.24
N ALA A 406 -18.33 12.39 -7.58
CA ALA A 406 -19.69 12.17 -7.07
C ALA A 406 -19.71 11.87 -5.56
N SER A 407 -18.70 11.18 -5.02
CA SER A 407 -18.59 10.86 -3.60
C SER A 407 -18.09 12.02 -2.72
N THR A 408 -17.99 13.25 -3.25
CA THR A 408 -17.42 14.40 -2.51
C THR A 408 -18.08 14.60 -1.14
N TYR A 409 -19.41 14.55 -1.08
CA TYR A 409 -20.16 14.75 0.17
C TYR A 409 -20.26 13.51 1.05
N GLU A 410 -19.82 12.35 0.57
CA GLU A 410 -19.64 11.14 1.39
C GLU A 410 -18.29 11.17 2.10
N VAL A 411 -17.28 11.75 1.43
CA VAL A 411 -15.90 11.85 1.91
C VAL A 411 -15.70 13.09 2.80
N PHE A 412 -16.36 14.21 2.47
CA PHE A 412 -16.23 15.48 3.16
C PHE A 412 -17.60 15.99 3.60
N ASP A 413 -17.69 16.53 4.82
CA ASP A 413 -18.91 17.16 5.31
C ASP A 413 -19.21 18.45 4.53
N GLU A 414 -20.41 18.52 3.95
CA GLU A 414 -20.90 19.67 3.20
C GLU A 414 -20.93 20.94 4.06
N GLU A 415 -21.20 20.82 5.37
CA GLU A 415 -21.33 21.96 6.28
C GLU A 415 -20.02 22.71 6.53
N LEU A 416 -18.87 22.08 6.23
CA LEU A 416 -17.55 22.69 6.44
C LEU A 416 -17.09 23.56 5.27
N PHE A 417 -17.75 23.51 4.12
CA PHE A 417 -17.35 24.29 2.94
C PHE A 417 -17.80 25.75 3.04
N LEU A 418 -16.87 26.67 2.77
CA LEU A 418 -17.22 28.05 2.45
C LEU A 418 -17.76 28.11 1.01
N MET A 419 -19.06 27.87 0.87
CA MET A 419 -19.73 27.72 -0.43
C MET A 419 -19.51 28.88 -1.40
N GLU A 420 -19.32 30.10 -0.88
CA GLU A 420 -19.01 31.30 -1.67
C GLU A 420 -17.61 31.27 -2.30
N GLU A 421 -16.66 30.57 -1.68
CA GLU A 421 -15.26 30.46 -2.11
C GLU A 421 -14.99 29.19 -2.93
N CYS A 422 -15.91 28.22 -2.92
CA CYS A 422 -15.71 26.88 -3.48
C CYS A 422 -16.44 26.68 -4.83
N ASP A 423 -16.00 27.41 -5.86
CA ASP A 423 -16.61 27.35 -7.21
C ASP A 423 -16.63 25.94 -7.83
N PHE A 424 -15.65 25.09 -7.48
CA PHE A 424 -15.56 23.71 -8.01
C PHE A 424 -16.74 22.83 -7.58
N LEU A 425 -17.43 23.15 -6.48
CA LEU A 425 -18.59 22.39 -6.00
C LEU A 425 -19.78 22.46 -6.97
N LYS A 426 -19.87 23.53 -7.78
CA LYS A 426 -20.94 23.71 -8.79
C LYS A 426 -20.94 22.60 -9.85
N ASN A 427 -19.78 21.96 -10.06
CA ASN A 427 -19.56 20.93 -11.07
C ASN A 427 -19.64 19.51 -10.51
N ILE A 428 -19.95 19.36 -9.22
CA ILE A 428 -20.20 18.04 -8.64
C ILE A 428 -21.45 17.48 -9.32
N PRO A 429 -21.38 16.27 -9.91
CA PRO A 429 -22.56 15.61 -10.41
C PRO A 429 -23.59 15.61 -9.30
N LYS A 430 -24.78 16.17 -9.55
CA LYS A 430 -25.92 16.02 -8.64
C LYS A 430 -26.42 14.58 -8.74
N GLN A 431 -25.58 13.63 -8.34
CA GLN A 431 -26.06 12.36 -7.84
C GLN A 431 -26.64 12.66 -6.48
N LYS A 432 -27.79 13.36 -6.45
CA LYS A 432 -28.73 13.09 -5.37
C LYS A 432 -28.96 11.60 -5.50
N PHE A 433 -28.60 10.83 -4.47
CA PHE A 433 -29.17 9.51 -4.26
C PHE A 433 -30.62 9.61 -4.70
N LEU A 434 -30.95 8.88 -5.76
CA LEU A 434 -32.31 8.82 -6.25
C LEU A 434 -33.12 8.38 -5.03
N MET A 435 -33.94 9.29 -4.48
CA MET A 435 -34.98 8.91 -3.53
C MET A 435 -35.99 8.12 -4.35
N LEU A 436 -35.68 6.84 -4.53
CA LEU A 436 -36.49 5.89 -5.26
C LEU A 436 -37.78 5.72 -4.46
N LYS A 437 -38.88 5.51 -5.18
CA LYS A 437 -40.13 5.18 -4.51
C LYS A 437 -39.98 3.81 -3.85
N ASP A 438 -40.05 3.78 -2.53
CA ASP A 438 -40.27 2.55 -1.79
C ASP A 438 -41.61 1.96 -2.23
N ASN A 439 -41.59 0.72 -2.74
CA ASN A 439 -42.76 -0.07 -3.16
C ASN A 439 -43.34 0.21 -4.56
N ILE A 440 -42.49 0.26 -5.60
CA ILE A 440 -42.99 0.11 -6.97
C ILE A 440 -43.41 -1.35 -7.22
N ARG A 441 -44.70 -1.57 -7.48
CA ARG A 441 -45.22 -2.90 -7.82
C ARG A 441 -44.69 -3.36 -9.18
N ILE A 442 -43.94 -4.46 -9.18
CA ILE A 442 -43.36 -5.08 -10.37
C ILE A 442 -44.45 -5.79 -11.18
N ASP A 443 -44.39 -5.63 -12.50
CA ASP A 443 -45.35 -6.20 -13.44
C ASP A 443 -44.73 -7.36 -14.22
N LEU A 444 -44.89 -8.58 -13.71
CA LEU A 444 -44.33 -9.78 -14.34
C LEU A 444 -44.99 -10.14 -15.68
N THR A 445 -46.18 -9.62 -15.97
CA THR A 445 -46.85 -9.85 -17.27
C THR A 445 -46.21 -9.05 -18.40
N ARG A 446 -45.50 -7.97 -18.05
CA ARG A 446 -44.78 -7.09 -18.96
C ARG A 446 -43.38 -6.83 -18.41
N PRO A 447 -42.49 -7.82 -18.45
CA PRO A 447 -41.18 -7.78 -17.78
C PRO A 447 -40.31 -6.58 -18.18
N ASN A 448 -40.45 -6.09 -19.42
CA ASN A 448 -39.68 -4.97 -20.00
C ASN A 448 -40.37 -3.59 -19.85
N LYS A 449 -41.31 -3.47 -18.91
CA LYS A 449 -42.03 -2.22 -18.67
C LYS A 449 -41.10 -1.16 -18.12
N VAL A 450 -41.10 0.00 -18.77
CA VAL A 450 -40.41 1.20 -18.29
C VAL A 450 -41.27 1.85 -17.21
N ILE A 451 -40.71 2.01 -16.02
CA ILE A 451 -41.35 2.58 -14.84
C ILE A 451 -40.72 3.94 -14.48
N LYS A 452 -41.49 4.76 -13.76
CA LYS A 452 -41.04 6.04 -13.21
C LYS A 452 -40.60 5.84 -11.78
N VAL A 453 -39.34 6.08 -11.48
CA VAL A 453 -38.70 5.56 -10.26
C VAL A 453 -38.48 6.59 -9.16
N ASP A 454 -38.48 7.87 -9.47
CA ASP A 454 -38.29 8.97 -8.53
C ASP A 454 -39.63 9.57 -8.07
N SER A 455 -39.59 10.25 -6.92
CA SER A 455 -40.74 10.99 -6.36
C SER A 455 -41.29 12.07 -7.31
N GLN A 456 -40.42 12.65 -8.14
CA GLN A 456 -40.78 13.70 -9.12
C GLN A 456 -41.21 13.14 -10.48
N ASN A 457 -41.22 11.81 -10.67
CA ASN A 457 -41.62 11.14 -11.91
C ASN A 457 -40.80 11.52 -13.16
N THR A 458 -39.56 11.97 -12.95
CA THR A 458 -38.63 12.41 -13.99
C THR A 458 -37.75 11.27 -14.53
N VAL A 459 -37.37 10.31 -13.69
CA VAL A 459 -36.45 9.23 -14.07
C VAL A 459 -37.24 8.01 -14.52
N LYS A 460 -36.93 7.56 -15.74
CA LYS A 460 -37.55 6.38 -16.38
C LYS A 460 -36.51 5.31 -16.65
N MET A 461 -36.78 4.08 -16.24
CA MET A 461 -35.95 2.93 -16.55
C MET A 461 -36.79 1.64 -16.60
N PRO A 462 -36.31 0.58 -17.25
CA PRO A 462 -36.90 -0.75 -17.14
C PRO A 462 -37.02 -1.18 -15.67
N GLN A 463 -38.10 -1.86 -15.32
CA GLN A 463 -38.32 -2.34 -13.96
C GLN A 463 -37.23 -3.31 -13.46
N LEU A 464 -36.55 -4.01 -14.39
CA LEU A 464 -35.36 -4.80 -14.07
C LEU A 464 -34.21 -3.93 -13.53
N LEU A 465 -33.91 -2.81 -14.20
CA LEU A 465 -32.84 -1.90 -13.75
C LEU A 465 -33.15 -1.29 -12.38
N HIS A 466 -34.42 -0.96 -12.13
CA HIS A 466 -34.85 -0.50 -10.81
C HIS A 466 -34.64 -1.57 -9.73
N ALA A 467 -35.07 -2.82 -9.99
CA ALA A 467 -34.89 -3.93 -9.06
C ALA A 467 -33.41 -4.18 -8.72
N ILE A 468 -32.53 -4.06 -9.73
CA ILE A 468 -31.07 -4.13 -9.55
C ILE A 468 -30.56 -2.98 -8.67
N GLN A 469 -31.04 -1.76 -8.92
CA GLN A 469 -30.62 -0.56 -8.19
C GLN A 469 -31.01 -0.62 -6.71
N VAL A 470 -32.20 -1.15 -6.38
CA VAL A 470 -32.65 -1.32 -4.98
C VAL A 470 -32.19 -2.63 -4.33
N ARG A 471 -31.34 -3.42 -5.02
CA ARG A 471 -30.80 -4.69 -4.53
C ARG A 471 -31.85 -5.75 -4.19
N ASP A 472 -33.03 -5.71 -4.83
CA ASP A 472 -34.07 -6.72 -4.61
C ASP A 472 -33.79 -7.97 -5.46
N VAL A 473 -32.99 -8.88 -4.90
CA VAL A 473 -32.60 -10.15 -5.52
C VAL A 473 -33.82 -10.96 -5.98
N LYS A 474 -34.91 -10.96 -5.22
CA LYS A 474 -36.12 -11.74 -5.53
C LYS A 474 -36.85 -11.15 -6.73
N ALA A 475 -36.97 -9.83 -6.77
CA ALA A 475 -37.53 -9.10 -7.90
C ALA A 475 -36.72 -9.31 -9.19
N VAL A 476 -35.39 -9.21 -9.10
CA VAL A 476 -34.49 -9.43 -10.24
C VAL A 476 -34.70 -10.83 -10.80
N LYS A 477 -34.67 -11.85 -9.93
CA LYS A 477 -34.90 -13.23 -10.35
C LYS A 477 -36.26 -13.41 -11.03
N ALA A 478 -37.33 -12.93 -10.40
CA ALA A 478 -38.68 -13.06 -10.95
C ALA A 478 -38.84 -12.35 -12.32
N LEU A 479 -38.14 -11.24 -12.53
CA LEU A 479 -38.16 -10.51 -13.79
C LEU A 479 -37.38 -11.22 -14.89
N LEU A 480 -36.20 -11.77 -14.57
CA LEU A 480 -35.41 -12.58 -15.50
C LEU A 480 -36.16 -13.86 -15.88
N ASP A 481 -36.73 -14.57 -14.90
CA ASP A 481 -37.57 -15.76 -15.13
C ASP A 481 -38.79 -15.45 -16.02
N ALA A 482 -39.31 -14.22 -15.94
CA ALA A 482 -40.42 -13.74 -16.78
C ALA A 482 -39.99 -13.27 -18.18
N GLY A 483 -38.69 -13.31 -18.52
CA GLY A 483 -38.15 -12.92 -19.83
C GLY A 483 -37.81 -11.42 -19.95
N ALA A 484 -37.38 -10.79 -18.85
CA ALA A 484 -36.85 -9.43 -18.91
C ALA A 484 -35.56 -9.37 -19.76
N ASP A 485 -35.48 -8.36 -20.62
CA ASP A 485 -34.33 -8.12 -21.49
C ASP A 485 -33.21 -7.46 -20.68
N VAL A 486 -32.16 -8.23 -20.42
CA VAL A 486 -30.95 -7.81 -19.71
C VAL A 486 -30.21 -6.67 -20.42
N ASN A 487 -30.36 -6.57 -21.74
CA ASN A 487 -29.68 -5.57 -22.57
C ASN A 487 -30.46 -4.26 -22.68
N GLN A 488 -31.67 -4.18 -22.12
CA GLN A 488 -32.46 -2.97 -22.17
C GLN A 488 -31.85 -1.87 -21.28
N MET A 489 -31.47 -0.77 -21.91
CA MET A 489 -30.82 0.35 -21.22
C MET A 489 -31.81 1.33 -20.59
N SER A 490 -31.36 2.06 -19.57
CA SER A 490 -32.09 3.23 -19.04
C SER A 490 -32.04 4.41 -20.01
N ILE A 491 -32.85 5.44 -19.76
CA ILE A 491 -32.77 6.72 -20.51
C ILE A 491 -31.41 7.42 -20.36
N ASN A 492 -30.65 7.09 -19.32
CA ASN A 492 -29.30 7.58 -19.07
C ASN A 492 -28.22 6.61 -19.59
N ASN A 493 -28.58 5.65 -20.47
CA ASN A 493 -27.70 4.63 -21.02
C ASN A 493 -27.05 3.70 -19.97
N ASN A 494 -27.68 3.51 -18.80
CA ASN A 494 -27.22 2.51 -17.84
C ASN A 494 -27.70 1.11 -18.28
N SER A 495 -26.80 0.14 -18.31
CA SER A 495 -27.12 -1.28 -18.51
C SER A 495 -27.41 -1.97 -17.17
N ALA A 496 -27.90 -3.20 -17.21
CA ALA A 496 -28.07 -4.03 -16.02
C ALA A 496 -26.75 -4.22 -15.25
N LEU A 497 -25.65 -4.39 -15.98
CA LEU A 497 -24.31 -4.54 -15.40
C LEU A 497 -23.83 -3.23 -14.75
N THR A 498 -23.93 -2.10 -15.45
CA THR A 498 -23.47 -0.83 -14.87
C THR A 498 -24.31 -0.45 -13.65
N MET A 499 -25.62 -0.70 -13.69
CA MET A 499 -26.51 -0.48 -12.53
C MET A 499 -26.18 -1.40 -11.35
N CYS A 500 -25.83 -2.67 -11.62
CA CYS A 500 -25.43 -3.60 -10.58
C CYS A 500 -24.16 -3.14 -9.86
N LEU A 501 -23.21 -2.55 -10.59
CA LEU A 501 -21.90 -2.16 -10.10
C LEU A 501 -21.81 -0.72 -9.58
N ASN A 502 -22.84 0.10 -9.81
CA ASN A 502 -22.79 1.57 -9.71
C ASN A 502 -22.36 2.16 -8.35
N ASP A 503 -22.51 1.43 -7.23
CA ASP A 503 -22.32 2.01 -5.89
C ASP A 503 -21.16 1.40 -5.09
N ASN A 504 -20.56 0.28 -5.54
CA ASN A 504 -19.52 -0.43 -4.79
C ASN A 504 -18.61 -1.23 -5.73
N ILE A 505 -17.67 -0.56 -6.38
CA ILE A 505 -16.78 -1.18 -7.38
C ILE A 505 -15.60 -1.90 -6.72
N LEU A 506 -15.24 -1.50 -5.49
CA LEU A 506 -14.10 -2.06 -4.76
C LEU A 506 -14.47 -3.36 -4.01
N GLU A 507 -15.63 -3.42 -3.37
CA GLU A 507 -16.15 -4.64 -2.73
C GLU A 507 -17.65 -4.83 -2.99
N LEU A 508 -18.01 -5.84 -3.80
CA LEU A 508 -19.41 -6.14 -4.07
C LEU A 508 -20.11 -6.70 -2.83
N THR A 509 -21.28 -6.16 -2.50
CA THR A 509 -22.17 -6.77 -1.48
C THR A 509 -22.59 -8.19 -1.87
N ALA A 510 -23.09 -8.98 -0.91
CA ALA A 510 -23.56 -10.34 -1.19
C ALA A 510 -24.70 -10.34 -2.22
N GLU A 511 -25.58 -9.36 -2.14
CA GLU A 511 -26.70 -9.11 -3.05
C GLU A 511 -26.21 -8.76 -4.45
N GLN A 512 -25.22 -7.88 -4.57
CA GLN A 512 -24.60 -7.54 -5.85
C GLN A 512 -23.94 -8.76 -6.51
N ARG A 513 -23.25 -9.61 -5.75
CA ARG A 513 -22.65 -10.84 -6.29
C ARG A 513 -23.71 -11.81 -6.81
N GLN A 514 -24.83 -11.96 -6.09
CA GLN A 514 -25.95 -12.80 -6.53
C GLN A 514 -26.62 -12.24 -7.79
N ILE A 515 -26.91 -10.94 -7.81
CA ILE A 515 -27.50 -10.27 -8.98
C ILE A 515 -26.56 -10.39 -10.19
N LEU A 516 -25.26 -10.14 -10.00
CA LEU A 516 -24.26 -10.25 -11.06
C LEU A 516 -24.22 -11.68 -11.64
N SER A 517 -24.23 -12.71 -10.79
CA SER A 517 -24.30 -14.11 -11.24
C SER A 517 -25.53 -14.37 -12.09
N MET A 518 -26.71 -13.90 -11.65
CA MET A 518 -27.96 -14.07 -12.40
C MET A 518 -27.93 -13.35 -13.75
N LEU A 519 -27.34 -12.15 -13.82
CA LEU A 519 -27.21 -11.41 -15.07
C LEU A 519 -26.29 -12.11 -16.07
N LEU A 520 -25.16 -12.66 -15.60
CA LEU A 520 -24.21 -13.39 -16.45
C LEU A 520 -24.75 -14.73 -16.99
N GLU A 521 -25.72 -15.33 -16.28
CA GLU A 521 -26.43 -16.53 -16.76
C GLU A 521 -27.44 -16.21 -17.89
N HIS A 522 -27.86 -14.95 -18.00
CA HIS A 522 -28.90 -14.48 -18.93
C HIS A 522 -28.36 -13.56 -20.06
N THR A 523 -27.04 -13.36 -20.13
CA THR A 523 -26.32 -12.76 -21.28
C THR A 523 -25.93 -13.81 -22.29
#